data_AF-A0A957VQ21-F1
#
_entry.id   AF-A0A957VQ21-F1
#
_cell.length_a   1.000
_cell.length_b   1.000
_cell.length_c   1.000
_cell.angle_alpha   90.00
_cell.angle_beta   90.00
_cell.angle_gamma   90.00
#
_symmetry.space_group_name_H-M   'P 1'
#
loop_
_entity.id
_entity.type
_entity.pdbx_description
1 polymer ?
#
loop_
_entity_poly.entity_id
_entity_poly.type
_entity_poly.pdbx_seq_one_letter_code
_entity_poly.pdbx_strand_id
1 'polypeptide(L)'
;QYHYNLLAKQRGLYRLGPLVLKTGDLFGFANATWNETNGVQVTVYPRVLPLHKLGLPSRSPFGTLQSRQRLFEDPTRMAGVRDYAVGDSLRRIHWKASAHENGLLVKKFQPAIALNMTIVLDLNRLAYPVSAVYGYSEWAIEVAASVASYAVEQRQAVGLICNGLDPLSGEVAGPV
;
A
#
# COMPACT_ATOMS: atom_id res chain seq x y z
N GLN A 1 19.30 -29.79 16.40
CA GLN A 1 18.64 -28.50 16.10
C GLN A 1 17.35 -28.46 16.92
N TYR A 2 17.12 -27.40 17.71
CA TYR A 2 15.88 -27.22 18.47
C TYR A 2 14.93 -26.34 17.67
N HIS A 3 13.69 -26.81 17.48
CA HIS A 3 12.66 -26.04 16.78
C HIS A 3 11.61 -25.59 17.81
N TYR A 4 11.26 -24.31 17.77
CA TYR A 4 10.20 -23.74 18.60
C TYR A 4 9.15 -23.11 17.68
N ASN A 5 7.89 -23.44 17.92
CA ASN A 5 6.77 -22.82 17.21
C ASN A 5 6.27 -21.65 18.05
N LEU A 6 6.27 -20.45 17.46
CA LEU A 6 5.77 -19.23 18.08
C LEU A 6 4.47 -18.82 17.42
N LEU A 7 3.45 -18.54 18.24
CA LEU A 7 2.18 -18.01 17.78
C LEU A 7 2.09 -16.54 18.18
N ALA A 8 2.27 -15.65 17.21
CA ALA A 8 2.07 -14.23 17.41
C ALA A 8 0.57 -13.90 17.37
N LYS A 9 0.01 -13.43 18.50
CA LYS A 9 -1.41 -13.05 18.60
C LYS A 9 -1.69 -11.61 18.20
N GLN A 10 -0.68 -10.76 18.24
CA GLN A 10 -0.79 -9.32 18.01
C GLN A 10 0.36 -8.86 17.11
N ARG A 11 0.11 -7.80 16.34
CA ARG A 11 1.15 -7.13 15.56
C ARG A 11 2.15 -6.46 16.50
N GLY A 12 3.38 -6.27 16.03
CA GLY A 12 4.39 -5.57 16.77
C GLY A 12 5.81 -6.03 16.45
N LEU A 13 6.77 -5.35 17.08
CA LEU A 13 8.17 -5.71 17.04
C LEU A 13 8.51 -6.52 18.29
N TYR A 14 8.92 -7.78 18.10
CA TYR A 14 9.26 -8.69 19.17
C TYR A 14 10.75 -9.01 19.15
N ARG A 15 11.38 -9.05 20.32
CA ARG A 15 12.75 -9.54 20.48
C ARG A 15 12.72 -10.94 21.07
N LEU A 16 13.18 -11.91 20.31
CA LEU A 16 13.30 -13.31 20.71
C LEU A 16 14.72 -13.59 21.20
N GLY A 17 14.82 -14.27 22.33
CA GLY A 17 16.11 -14.64 22.93
C GLY A 17 16.66 -13.59 23.90
N PRO A 18 17.88 -13.79 24.42
CA PRO A 18 18.85 -14.82 24.03
C PRO A 18 18.42 -16.27 24.35
N LEU A 19 18.95 -17.26 23.62
CA LEU A 19 18.80 -18.66 23.99
C LEU A 19 19.66 -18.93 25.23
N VAL A 20 19.02 -19.29 26.34
CA VAL A 20 19.70 -19.61 27.60
C VAL A 20 19.55 -21.10 27.87
N LEU A 21 20.67 -21.81 27.82
CA LEU A 21 20.75 -23.23 28.15
C LEU A 21 21.38 -23.38 29.52
N LYS A 22 20.64 -23.95 30.48
CA LYS A 22 21.12 -24.26 31.82
C LYS A 22 21.25 -25.76 31.99
N THR A 23 22.41 -26.23 32.42
CA THR A 23 22.66 -27.64 32.74
C THR A 23 23.31 -27.73 34.12
N GLY A 24 23.09 -28.83 34.83
CA GLY A 24 23.69 -29.06 36.13
C GLY A 24 23.61 -30.51 36.57
N ASP A 25 24.30 -30.84 37.65
CA ASP A 25 24.24 -32.15 38.30
C ASP A 25 23.03 -32.28 39.25
N LEU A 26 22.67 -33.52 39.60
CA LEU A 26 21.51 -33.80 40.45
C LEU A 26 21.62 -33.25 41.87
N PHE A 27 22.85 -32.98 42.34
CA PHE A 27 23.12 -32.46 43.68
C PHE A 27 23.38 -30.95 43.69
N GLY A 28 23.42 -30.30 42.52
CA GLY A 28 23.61 -28.86 42.38
C GLY A 28 25.02 -28.35 42.66
N PHE A 29 26.03 -29.23 42.73
CA PHE A 29 27.43 -28.85 42.94
C PHE A 29 28.09 -28.25 41.69
N ALA A 30 27.59 -28.57 40.50
CA ALA A 30 28.11 -28.07 39.23
C ALA A 30 26.96 -27.57 38.35
N ASN A 31 26.99 -26.29 38.00
CA ASN A 31 26.06 -25.67 37.07
C ASN A 31 26.82 -25.04 35.91
N ALA A 32 26.36 -25.28 34.68
CA ALA A 32 26.83 -24.59 33.49
C ALA A 32 25.66 -23.84 32.86
N THR A 33 25.89 -22.56 32.55
CA THR A 33 24.94 -21.74 31.79
C THR A 33 25.61 -21.32 30.50
N TRP A 34 24.96 -21.64 29.39
CA TRP A 34 25.37 -21.20 28.06
C TRP A 34 24.34 -20.23 27.52
N ASN A 35 24.79 -19.03 27.18
CA ASN A 35 23.94 -17.97 26.64
C ASN A 35 24.36 -17.71 25.20
N GLU A 36 23.43 -17.90 24.26
CA GLU A 36 23.61 -17.43 22.89
C GLU A 36 23.41 -15.90 22.86
N THR A 37 24.43 -15.14 22.48
CA THR A 37 24.44 -13.67 22.65
C THR A 37 23.43 -12.93 21.77
N ASN A 38 22.98 -13.55 20.67
CA ASN A 38 22.19 -12.86 19.65
C ASN A 38 20.71 -13.21 19.78
N GLY A 39 19.91 -12.24 20.21
CA GLY A 39 18.47 -12.27 20.04
C GLY A 39 18.08 -11.90 18.60
N VAL A 40 16.94 -12.41 18.15
CA VAL A 40 16.37 -12.12 16.82
C VAL A 40 15.23 -11.12 16.97
N GLN A 41 15.18 -10.10 16.13
CA GLN A 41 14.00 -9.24 16.02
C GLN A 41 13.02 -9.82 15.02
N VAL A 42 11.75 -9.91 15.40
CA VAL A 42 10.65 -10.40 14.58
C VAL A 42 9.58 -9.33 14.49
N THR A 43 9.32 -8.86 13.28
CA THR A 43 8.23 -7.94 12.99
C THR A 43 6.99 -8.72 12.58
N VAL A 44 5.91 -8.56 13.33
CA VAL A 44 4.61 -9.13 13.03
C VAL A 44 3.75 -8.01 12.43
N TYR A 45 3.41 -8.15 11.15
CA TYR A 45 2.57 -7.21 10.42
C TYR A 45 1.10 -7.32 10.85
N PRO A 46 0.30 -6.24 10.66
CA PRO A 46 -1.15 -6.33 10.83
C PRO A 46 -1.75 -7.36 9.88
N ARG A 47 -2.90 -7.90 10.27
CA ARG A 47 -3.66 -8.81 9.42
C ARG A 47 -4.22 -8.04 8.21
N VAL A 48 -3.99 -8.59 7.03
CA VAL A 48 -4.54 -8.08 5.76
C VAL A 48 -5.77 -8.89 5.42
N LEU A 49 -6.91 -8.20 5.27
CA LEU A 49 -8.17 -8.80 4.86
C LEU A 49 -8.33 -8.67 3.34
N PRO A 50 -8.67 -9.74 2.61
CA PRO A 50 -8.86 -9.67 1.17
C PRO A 50 -10.10 -8.83 0.84
N LEU A 51 -9.90 -7.76 0.09
CA LEU A 51 -10.96 -6.87 -0.37
C LEU A 51 -11.31 -7.19 -1.83
N HIS A 52 -12.59 -7.43 -2.12
CA HIS A 52 -13.04 -7.73 -3.50
C HIS A 52 -13.43 -6.45 -4.25
N LYS A 53 -14.05 -5.50 -3.56
CA LYS A 53 -14.41 -4.17 -4.08
C LYS A 53 -14.42 -3.19 -2.92
N LEU A 54 -13.75 -2.07 -3.10
CA LEU A 54 -13.74 -0.98 -2.12
C LEU A 54 -14.99 -0.09 -2.18
N GLY A 55 -15.78 -0.15 -3.27
CA GLY A 55 -16.97 0.67 -3.44
C GLY A 55 -16.70 2.18 -3.48
N LEU A 56 -15.43 2.61 -3.40
CA LEU A 56 -15.03 3.98 -3.60
C LEU A 56 -15.52 4.41 -4.98
N PRO A 57 -16.13 5.62 -5.10
CA PRO A 57 -16.57 6.12 -6.38
C PRO A 57 -15.35 6.25 -7.27
N SER A 58 -15.10 5.21 -8.05
CA SER A 58 -14.11 5.27 -9.09
C SER A 58 -14.67 6.32 -10.04
N ARG A 59 -14.03 7.48 -10.11
CA ARG A 59 -14.08 8.28 -11.34
C ARG A 59 -13.29 7.56 -12.45
N SER A 60 -13.35 6.22 -12.46
CA SER A 60 -12.93 5.39 -13.56
C SER A 60 -13.94 5.63 -14.68
N PRO A 61 -13.51 6.00 -15.88
CA PRO A 61 -14.38 6.21 -17.03
C PRO A 61 -15.05 4.92 -17.52
N PHE A 62 -14.74 3.76 -16.93
CA PHE A 62 -15.39 2.48 -17.19
C PHE A 62 -16.54 2.25 -16.21
N GLY A 63 -17.53 3.14 -16.25
CA GLY A 63 -18.86 2.96 -15.70
C GLY A 63 -19.85 3.48 -16.72
N THR A 64 -21.03 2.85 -16.83
CA THR A 64 -22.13 3.16 -17.76
C THR A 64 -22.77 4.56 -17.58
N LEU A 65 -22.05 5.49 -16.98
CA LEU A 65 -22.35 6.92 -16.99
C LEU A 65 -21.34 7.59 -17.93
N GLN A 66 -21.82 8.08 -19.07
CA GLN A 66 -21.04 8.91 -19.97
C GLN A 66 -20.61 10.21 -19.25
N SER A 67 -19.51 10.16 -18.52
CA SER A 67 -18.83 11.37 -18.09
C SER A 67 -18.09 11.94 -19.29
N ARG A 68 -18.45 13.16 -19.70
CA ARG A 68 -17.85 13.92 -20.80
C ARG A 68 -16.40 14.38 -20.51
N GLN A 69 -15.78 13.88 -19.44
CA GLN A 69 -14.48 14.31 -18.96
C GLN A 69 -13.47 13.16 -19.02
N ARG A 70 -12.95 12.89 -20.23
CA ARG A 70 -11.64 12.26 -20.43
C ARG A 70 -10.56 13.28 -20.07
N LEU A 71 -10.41 13.59 -18.78
CA LEU A 71 -9.62 14.74 -18.33
C LEU A 71 -8.12 14.62 -18.63
N PHE A 72 -7.57 13.40 -18.75
CA PHE A 72 -6.15 13.19 -19.04
C PHE A 72 -5.91 12.01 -19.98
N GLU A 73 -5.18 12.28 -21.05
CA GLU A 73 -4.67 11.31 -22.02
C GLU A 73 -3.14 11.37 -21.96
N ASP A 74 -2.46 10.23 -22.05
CA ASP A 74 -0.99 10.20 -22.03
C ASP A 74 -0.43 10.44 -23.44
N PRO A 75 0.27 11.56 -23.70
CA PRO A 75 0.83 11.87 -25.02
C PRO A 75 1.90 10.87 -25.48
N THR A 76 2.47 10.08 -24.57
CA THR A 76 3.45 9.05 -24.90
C THR A 76 2.79 7.75 -25.38
N ARG A 77 1.50 7.55 -25.09
CA ARG A 77 0.75 6.33 -25.43
C ARG A 77 -0.22 6.59 -26.59
N MET A 78 0.32 6.71 -27.81
CA MET A 78 -0.52 6.84 -29.00
C MET A 78 -1.28 5.53 -29.27
N ALA A 79 -2.62 5.60 -29.25
CA ALA A 79 -3.52 4.49 -29.53
C ALA A 79 -3.85 4.34 -31.03
N GLY A 80 -3.64 5.40 -31.83
CA GLY A 80 -3.90 5.40 -33.26
C GLY A 80 -4.19 6.80 -33.81
N VAL A 81 -4.84 6.86 -34.97
CA VAL A 81 -5.30 8.10 -35.61
C VAL A 81 -6.80 8.01 -35.88
N ARG A 82 -7.45 9.17 -36.02
CA ARG A 82 -8.84 9.29 -36.49
C ARG A 82 -9.02 10.52 -37.37
N ASP A 83 -10.11 10.60 -38.10
CA ASP A 83 -10.46 11.79 -38.87
C ASP A 83 -10.61 13.02 -37.98
N TYR A 84 -10.11 14.14 -38.49
CA TYR A 84 -10.27 15.46 -37.90
C TYR A 84 -11.75 15.85 -37.85
N ALA A 85 -12.21 16.29 -36.68
CA ALA A 85 -13.52 16.89 -36.50
C ALA A 85 -13.38 18.37 -36.13
N VAL A 86 -14.35 19.17 -36.53
CA VAL A 86 -14.41 20.59 -36.17
C VAL A 86 -14.42 20.72 -34.64
N GLY A 87 -13.43 21.42 -34.10
CA GLY A 87 -13.18 21.55 -32.65
C GLY A 87 -11.93 20.83 -32.16
N ASP A 88 -11.29 20.00 -33.00
CA ASP A 88 -10.02 19.39 -32.66
C ASP A 88 -8.85 20.38 -32.71
N SER A 89 -7.93 20.25 -31.75
CA SER A 89 -6.71 21.05 -31.72
C SER A 89 -5.78 20.69 -32.88
N LEU A 90 -5.37 21.68 -33.67
CA LEU A 90 -4.40 21.52 -34.75
C LEU A 90 -3.05 20.94 -34.28
N ARG A 91 -2.69 21.16 -33.00
CA ARG A 91 -1.46 20.58 -32.40
C ARG A 91 -1.52 19.05 -32.32
N ARG A 92 -2.72 18.47 -32.35
CA ARG A 92 -2.94 17.02 -32.30
C ARG A 92 -2.97 16.39 -33.69
N ILE A 93 -2.80 17.15 -34.77
CA ILE A 93 -2.73 16.59 -36.13
C ILE A 93 -1.48 15.72 -36.27
N HIS A 94 -1.68 14.51 -36.80
CA HIS A 94 -0.60 13.63 -37.20
C HIS A 94 -0.18 13.97 -38.63
N TRP A 95 0.66 14.99 -38.80
CA TRP A 95 1.05 15.53 -40.11
C TRP A 95 1.59 14.46 -41.07
N LYS A 96 2.44 13.55 -40.57
CA LYS A 96 2.98 12.46 -41.39
C LYS A 96 1.90 11.52 -41.92
N ALA A 97 0.85 11.24 -41.16
CA ALA A 97 -0.23 10.34 -41.60
C ALA A 97 -1.18 11.09 -42.55
N SER A 98 -1.46 12.36 -42.24
CA SER A 98 -2.31 13.22 -43.08
C SER A 98 -1.67 13.52 -44.44
N ALA A 99 -0.33 13.46 -44.57
CA ALA A 99 0.35 13.66 -45.84
C ALA A 99 0.22 12.47 -46.81
N HIS A 100 -0.07 11.27 -46.29
CA HIS A 100 -0.26 10.05 -47.09
C HIS A 100 -1.74 9.72 -47.35
N GLU A 101 -2.65 10.46 -46.71
CA GLU A 101 -4.10 10.25 -46.76
C GLU A 101 -4.78 11.49 -47.34
N ASN A 102 -5.96 11.34 -47.92
CA ASN A 102 -6.71 12.47 -48.53
C ASN A 102 -7.44 13.35 -47.49
N GLY A 103 -6.93 13.43 -46.25
CA GLY A 103 -7.60 14.13 -45.16
C GLY A 103 -6.73 14.37 -43.93
N LEU A 104 -7.19 15.27 -43.06
CA LEU A 104 -6.52 15.57 -41.80
C LEU A 104 -6.82 14.49 -40.76
N LEU A 105 -5.76 13.91 -40.20
CA LEU A 105 -5.83 12.89 -39.16
C LEU A 105 -5.32 13.43 -37.83
N VAL A 106 -6.05 13.13 -36.76
CA VAL A 106 -5.76 13.55 -35.38
C VAL A 106 -5.25 12.36 -34.57
N LYS A 107 -4.16 12.56 -33.81
CA LYS A 107 -3.60 11.58 -32.88
C LYS A 107 -4.63 11.21 -31.82
N LYS A 108 -4.88 9.91 -31.66
CA LYS A 108 -5.67 9.33 -30.58
C LYS A 108 -4.71 8.77 -29.53
N PHE A 109 -4.87 9.18 -28.29
CA PHE A 109 -4.04 8.72 -27.17
C PHE A 109 -4.82 7.76 -26.29
N GLN A 110 -4.12 6.86 -25.59
CA GLN A 110 -4.74 6.03 -24.58
C GLN A 110 -5.12 6.90 -23.38
N PRO A 111 -6.31 6.69 -22.77
CA PRO A 111 -6.65 7.32 -21.51
C PRO A 111 -5.63 6.90 -20.45
N ALA A 112 -5.08 7.86 -19.73
CA ALA A 112 -4.19 7.59 -18.61
C ALA A 112 -4.82 8.19 -17.36
N ILE A 113 -5.55 7.35 -16.62
CA ILE A 113 -5.98 7.69 -15.27
C ILE A 113 -5.30 6.69 -14.36
N ALA A 114 -4.17 7.11 -13.79
CA ALA A 114 -3.67 6.49 -12.57
C ALA A 114 -4.56 7.01 -11.44
N LEU A 115 -5.33 6.11 -10.82
CA LEU A 115 -5.98 6.42 -9.55
C LEU A 115 -4.88 6.43 -8.49
N ASN A 116 -4.49 7.62 -8.04
CA ASN A 116 -3.59 7.77 -6.91
C ASN A 116 -4.44 7.79 -5.63
N MET A 117 -4.11 6.92 -4.69
CA MET A 117 -4.75 6.81 -3.38
C MET A 117 -3.79 7.30 -2.30
N THR A 118 -4.30 8.03 -1.32
CA THR A 118 -3.54 8.34 -0.10
C THR A 118 -4.39 7.92 1.09
N ILE A 119 -3.82 7.07 1.93
CA ILE A 119 -4.43 6.62 3.18
C ILE A 119 -3.90 7.51 4.29
N VAL A 120 -4.81 8.18 5.01
CA VAL A 120 -4.46 8.97 6.19
C VAL A 120 -4.97 8.21 7.42
N LEU A 121 -4.04 7.69 8.21
CA LEU A 121 -4.32 6.87 9.37
C LEU A 121 -4.07 7.68 10.65
N ASP A 122 -5.15 7.96 11.39
CA ASP A 122 -5.09 8.63 12.68
C ASP A 122 -4.96 7.62 13.83
N LEU A 123 -3.82 7.65 14.50
CA LEU A 123 -3.47 6.88 15.69
C LEU A 123 -3.40 7.76 16.95
N ASN A 124 -3.97 8.97 16.91
CA ASN A 124 -4.10 9.81 18.10
C ASN A 124 -5.04 9.16 19.11
N ARG A 125 -4.49 8.75 20.25
CA ARG A 125 -5.24 8.08 21.32
C ARG A 125 -6.42 8.90 21.84
N LEU A 126 -6.32 10.24 21.80
CA LEU A 126 -7.38 11.15 22.27
C LEU A 126 -8.58 11.21 21.31
N ALA A 127 -8.42 10.78 20.06
CA ALA A 127 -9.51 10.72 19.09
C ALA A 127 -10.45 9.51 19.32
N TYR A 128 -10.05 8.55 20.15
CA TYR A 128 -10.80 7.33 20.42
C TYR A 128 -11.40 7.32 21.84
N PRO A 129 -12.56 6.65 22.05
CA PRO A 129 -13.08 6.42 23.39
C PRO A 129 -12.08 5.65 24.25
N VAL A 130 -11.82 6.14 25.48
CA VAL A 130 -10.79 5.61 26.40
C VAL A 130 -10.91 4.09 26.59
N SER A 131 -12.13 3.56 26.69
CA SER A 131 -12.41 2.13 26.88
C SER A 131 -12.07 1.26 25.68
N ALA A 132 -11.92 1.83 24.49
CA ALA A 132 -11.78 1.09 23.22
C ALA A 132 -10.61 1.57 22.35
N VAL A 133 -9.78 2.50 22.84
CA VAL A 133 -8.66 3.10 22.08
C VAL A 133 -7.83 2.03 21.37
N TYR A 134 -7.38 1.02 22.12
CA TYR A 134 -6.55 -0.05 21.57
C TYR A 134 -7.26 -0.84 20.47
N GLY A 135 -8.50 -1.29 20.73
CA GLY A 135 -9.25 -2.09 19.75
C GLY A 135 -9.51 -1.34 18.45
N TYR A 136 -9.94 -0.09 18.55
CA TYR A 136 -10.22 0.73 17.36
C TYR A 136 -8.95 1.14 16.62
N SER A 137 -7.85 1.47 17.32
CA SER A 137 -6.58 1.75 16.64
C SER A 137 -6.05 0.51 15.91
N GLU A 138 -6.16 -0.68 16.51
CA GLU A 138 -5.77 -1.92 15.82
C GLU A 138 -6.61 -2.18 14.58
N TRP A 139 -7.92 -2.00 14.67
CA TRP A 139 -8.81 -2.13 13.52
C TRP A 139 -8.51 -1.11 12.43
N ALA A 140 -8.23 0.14 12.78
CA ALA A 140 -7.86 1.17 11.82
C ALA A 140 -6.57 0.79 11.05
N ILE A 141 -5.59 0.20 11.75
CA ILE A 141 -4.35 -0.31 11.14
C ILE A 141 -4.64 -1.49 10.21
N GLU A 142 -5.46 -2.47 10.64
CA GLU A 142 -5.85 -3.60 9.78
C GLU A 142 -6.59 -3.12 8.52
N VAL A 143 -7.51 -2.16 8.66
CA VAL A 143 -8.24 -1.57 7.54
C VAL A 143 -7.29 -0.84 6.59
N ALA A 144 -6.41 0.02 7.11
CA ALA A 144 -5.43 0.74 6.30
C ALA A 144 -4.52 -0.22 5.52
N ALA A 145 -3.99 -1.26 6.18
CA ALA A 145 -3.16 -2.27 5.54
C ALA A 145 -3.93 -3.05 4.46
N SER A 146 -5.20 -3.40 4.71
CA SER A 146 -6.05 -4.11 3.76
C SER A 146 -6.36 -3.27 2.53
N VAL A 147 -6.67 -1.98 2.71
CA VAL A 147 -6.92 -1.04 1.61
C VAL A 147 -5.65 -0.79 0.81
N ALA A 148 -4.50 -0.62 1.47
CA ALA A 148 -3.20 -0.48 0.81
C ALA A 148 -2.86 -1.71 -0.04
N SER A 149 -3.02 -2.91 0.52
CA SER A 149 -2.78 -4.18 -0.20
C SER A 149 -3.66 -4.27 -1.44
N TYR A 150 -4.95 -3.95 -1.31
CA TYR A 150 -5.86 -3.93 -2.46
C TYR A 150 -5.41 -2.94 -3.54
N ALA A 151 -5.03 -1.71 -3.17
CA ALA A 151 -4.59 -0.71 -4.14
C ALA A 151 -3.32 -1.16 -4.89
N VAL A 152 -2.36 -1.75 -4.17
CA VAL A 152 -1.13 -2.33 -4.74
C VAL A 152 -1.45 -3.47 -5.71
N GLU A 153 -2.35 -4.39 -5.34
CA GLU A 153 -2.79 -5.48 -6.21
C GLU A 153 -3.44 -4.98 -7.51
N GLN A 154 -4.18 -3.87 -7.44
CA GLN A 154 -4.77 -3.20 -8.61
C GLN A 154 -3.76 -2.35 -9.41
N ARG A 155 -2.46 -2.38 -9.05
CA ARG A 155 -1.38 -1.57 -9.65
C ARG A 155 -1.66 -0.06 -9.59
N GLN A 156 -2.35 0.37 -8.54
CA GLN A 156 -2.61 1.78 -8.26
C GLN A 156 -1.52 2.33 -7.35
N ALA A 157 -1.11 3.58 -7.58
CA ALA A 157 -0.19 4.25 -6.67
C ALA A 157 -0.92 4.51 -5.35
N VAL A 158 -0.34 4.05 -4.24
CA VAL A 158 -0.87 4.28 -2.89
C VAL A 158 0.23 4.84 -2.00
N GLY A 159 -0.11 5.87 -1.23
CA GLY A 159 0.74 6.41 -0.15
C GLY A 159 0.05 6.26 1.20
N LEU A 160 0.84 6.18 2.26
CA LEU A 160 0.35 6.13 3.64
C LEU A 160 0.91 7.31 4.44
N ILE A 161 0.03 7.99 5.17
CA ILE A 161 0.37 9.03 6.13
C ILE A 161 -0.19 8.61 7.47
N CYS A 162 0.61 8.64 8.53
CA CYS A 162 0.10 8.42 9.88
C CYS A 162 0.80 9.32 10.90
N ASN A 163 0.14 9.55 12.03
CA ASN A 163 0.70 10.25 13.19
C ASN A 163 1.18 9.25 14.27
N GLY A 164 1.34 7.98 13.92
CA GLY A 164 1.91 6.97 14.80
C GLY A 164 3.39 7.22 15.03
N LEU A 165 3.91 6.76 16.16
CA LEU A 165 5.34 6.76 16.44
C LEU A 165 5.97 5.47 15.92
N ASP A 166 7.08 5.59 15.21
CA ASP A 166 7.89 4.45 14.82
C ASP A 166 8.64 3.90 16.05
N PRO A 167 8.44 2.64 16.43
CA PRO A 167 9.12 2.04 17.58
C PRO A 167 10.64 1.91 17.40
N LEU A 168 11.18 2.00 16.18
CA LEU A 168 12.62 1.90 15.91
C LEU A 168 13.34 3.25 15.96
N SER A 169 12.77 4.28 15.32
CA SER A 169 13.36 5.63 15.31
C SER A 169 12.89 6.53 16.46
N GLY A 170 11.71 6.26 17.02
CA GLY A 170 11.06 7.13 18.01
C GLY A 170 10.44 8.39 17.42
N GLU A 171 10.50 8.57 16.09
CA GLU A 171 9.92 9.70 15.38
C GLU A 171 8.49 9.38 14.92
N VAL A 172 7.76 10.41 14.50
CA VAL A 172 6.46 10.20 13.84
C VAL A 172 6.71 9.52 12.50
N ALA A 173 5.99 8.43 12.24
CA ALA A 173 6.10 7.67 11.00
C ALA A 173 5.74 8.58 9.80
N GLY A 174 6.77 8.93 9.03
CA GLY A 174 6.66 9.84 7.90
C GLY A 174 5.87 9.24 6.72
N PRO A 175 5.51 10.08 5.74
CA PRO A 175 4.86 9.62 4.51
C PRO A 175 5.78 8.67 3.74
N VAL A 176 5.22 7.56 3.28
CA VAL A 176 5.89 6.56 2.41
C VAL A 176 5.11 6.41 1.11
#